data_AF-A0A7L0FZJ3-F1
#
_entry.id   AF-A0A7L0FZJ3-F1
#
_cell.length_a   1.000
_cell.length_b   1.000
_cell.length_c   1.000
_cell.angle_alpha   90.00
_cell.angle_beta   90.00
_cell.angle_gamma   90.00
#
_symmetry.space_group_name_H-M   'P 1'
#
loop_
_entity.id
_entity.type
_entity.pdbx_description
1 polymer ?
#
loop_
_entity_poly.entity_id
_entity_poly.type
_entity_poly.pdbx_seq_one_letter_code
_entity_poly.pdbx_strand_id
1 'polypeptide(L)'
;KLSLQILELFKACWQQPCDLNKKELCRIELQREIQLIFPQSRLFLVGSSLNGFGTRSSDGDLCLVVKEEPIPFFFFNFNIIFQVNQKTEARHILSLVQKLFNTKLCNYIERPQLIRATVPIVKFRDKVRQFDLNVNNLVGIRNTFLLRTYAYIENRVCPLVLVIKKWASFHDINDASRGTLSSYSLVLMVLHYLQTLPEPILPSLQKYYPESFNPTMQLHLVHQAPCTIPHYLSKNGSSLGDLLIGFFKYYATEFDWSHQMISVREAKAIPRPDGTEWRNKFICVE
;
A
#
# COMPACT_ATOMS: atom_id res chain seq x y z
N LYS A 1 -0.23 28.19 -13.92
CA LYS A 1 -0.51 27.21 -15.00
C LYS A 1 -0.30 25.77 -14.54
N LEU A 2 0.90 25.38 -14.09
CA LEU A 2 1.20 23.99 -13.66
C LEU A 2 0.24 23.43 -12.61
N SER A 3 -0.04 24.17 -11.53
CA SER A 3 -0.97 23.73 -10.47
C SER A 3 -2.37 23.41 -10.99
N LEU A 4 -2.86 24.14 -12.00
CA LEU A 4 -4.16 23.88 -12.62
C LEU A 4 -4.14 22.57 -13.42
N GLN A 5 -3.08 22.33 -14.20
CA GLN A 5 -2.92 21.09 -14.97
C GLN A 5 -2.83 19.87 -14.06
N ILE A 6 -2.16 19.99 -12.90
CA ILE A 6 -2.12 18.93 -11.88
C ILE A 6 -3.54 18.61 -11.38
N LEU A 7 -4.34 19.64 -11.09
CA LEU A 7 -5.72 19.46 -10.62
C LEU A 7 -6.64 18.89 -11.69
N GLU A 8 -6.48 19.30 -12.96
CA GLU A 8 -7.22 18.74 -14.09
C GLU A 8 -6.90 17.26 -14.28
N LEU A 9 -5.61 16.89 -14.26
CA LEU A 9 -5.17 15.50 -14.33
C LEU A 9 -5.73 14.69 -13.15
N PHE A 10 -5.69 15.25 -11.94
CA PHE A 10 -6.22 14.65 -10.74
C PHE A 10 -7.71 14.34 -10.89
N LYS A 11 -8.53 15.33 -11.26
CA LYS A 11 -9.97 15.16 -11.46
C LYS A 11 -10.30 14.10 -12.52
N ALA A 12 -9.54 14.07 -13.62
CA ALA A 12 -9.74 13.11 -14.70
C ALA A 12 -9.35 11.67 -14.32
N CYS A 13 -8.29 11.50 -13.52
CA CYS A 13 -7.69 10.19 -13.25
C CYS A 13 -8.07 9.57 -11.90
N TRP A 14 -8.53 10.37 -10.94
CA TRP A 14 -8.84 9.91 -9.59
C TRP A 14 -9.93 8.82 -9.59
N GLN A 15 -9.75 7.81 -8.73
CA GLN A 15 -10.69 6.70 -8.58
C GLN A 15 -12.09 7.22 -8.19
N GLN A 16 -13.10 6.88 -9.00
CA GLN A 16 -14.47 7.32 -8.73
C GLN A 16 -15.20 6.30 -7.85
N PRO A 17 -16.30 6.70 -7.17
CA PRO A 17 -17.10 5.78 -6.36
C PRO A 17 -17.58 4.54 -7.15
N CYS A 18 -17.91 4.70 -8.43
CA CYS A 18 -18.33 3.57 -9.28
C CYS A 18 -17.20 2.56 -9.55
N ASP A 19 -15.94 3.01 -9.57
CA ASP A 19 -14.78 2.13 -9.71
C ASP A 19 -14.56 1.33 -8.43
N LEU A 20 -14.65 1.99 -7.27
CA LEU A 20 -14.54 1.35 -5.97
C LEU A 20 -15.68 0.36 -5.70
N ASN A 21 -16.92 0.73 -6.02
CA ASN A 21 -18.08 -0.15 -5.84
C ASN A 21 -17.93 -1.46 -6.64
N LYS A 22 -17.39 -1.41 -7.86
CA LYS A 22 -17.11 -2.62 -8.65
C LYS A 22 -16.06 -3.51 -7.99
N LYS A 23 -14.99 -2.91 -7.43
CA LYS A 23 -13.97 -3.65 -6.67
C LYS A 23 -14.55 -4.28 -5.41
N GLU A 24 -15.43 -3.56 -4.72
CA GLU A 24 -16.06 -4.04 -3.49
C GLU A 24 -17.07 -5.17 -3.76
N LEU A 25 -17.84 -5.10 -4.84
CA LEU A 25 -18.71 -6.21 -5.26
C LEU A 25 -17.90 -7.48 -5.57
N CYS A 26 -16.79 -7.35 -6.30
CA CYS A 26 -15.87 -8.46 -6.54
C CYS A 26 -15.33 -9.03 -5.22
N ARG A 27 -14.88 -8.18 -4.29
CA ARG A 27 -14.41 -8.60 -2.96
C ARG A 27 -15.49 -9.36 -2.18
N ILE A 28 -16.74 -8.86 -2.16
CA ILE A 28 -17.85 -9.50 -1.44
C ILE A 28 -18.11 -10.90 -2.00
N GLU A 29 -18.14 -11.04 -3.32
CA GLU A 29 -18.41 -12.32 -3.96
C GLU A 29 -17.26 -13.32 -3.73
N LEU A 30 -16.02 -12.89 -3.94
CA LEU A 30 -14.85 -13.72 -3.65
C LEU A 30 -14.79 -14.13 -2.18
N GLN A 31 -15.19 -13.26 -1.25
CA GLN A 31 -15.24 -13.62 0.16
C GLN A 31 -16.21 -14.78 0.40
N ARG A 32 -17.41 -14.75 -0.19
CA ARG A 32 -18.40 -15.84 -0.04
C ARG A 32 -17.85 -17.17 -0.57
N GLU A 33 -17.26 -17.14 -1.75
CA GLU A 33 -16.71 -18.34 -2.40
C GLU A 33 -15.50 -18.91 -1.64
N ILE A 34 -14.60 -18.05 -1.18
CA ILE A 34 -13.43 -18.47 -0.39
C ILE A 34 -13.86 -19.02 0.98
N GLN A 35 -14.94 -18.49 1.57
CA GLN A 35 -15.49 -18.98 2.84
C GLN A 35 -16.07 -20.41 2.74
N LEU A 36 -16.35 -20.92 1.55
CA LEU A 36 -16.72 -22.33 1.37
C LEU A 36 -15.56 -23.28 1.67
N ILE A 37 -14.32 -22.82 1.49
CA ILE A 37 -13.08 -23.59 1.77
C ILE A 37 -12.50 -23.19 3.12
N PHE A 38 -12.59 -21.91 3.47
CA PHE A 38 -12.05 -21.34 4.71
C PHE A 38 -13.14 -20.55 5.46
N PRO A 39 -14.04 -21.22 6.22
CA PRO A 39 -15.23 -20.59 6.82
C PRO A 39 -14.94 -19.40 7.73
N GLN A 40 -13.79 -19.41 8.41
CA GLN A 40 -13.38 -18.34 9.33
C GLN A 40 -12.54 -17.24 8.65
N SER A 41 -12.37 -17.31 7.33
CA SER A 41 -11.56 -16.34 6.60
C SER A 41 -12.30 -15.01 6.37
N ARG A 42 -11.51 -13.95 6.15
CA ARG A 42 -12.01 -12.62 5.81
C ARG A 42 -11.17 -12.01 4.70
N LEU A 43 -11.82 -11.41 3.72
CA LEU A 43 -11.15 -10.81 2.57
C LEU A 43 -11.22 -9.29 2.67
N PHE A 44 -10.06 -8.63 2.66
CA PHE A 44 -9.95 -7.18 2.76
C PHE A 44 -9.51 -6.60 1.42
N LEU A 45 -10.16 -5.52 0.98
CA LEU A 45 -9.61 -4.65 -0.06
C LEU A 45 -8.51 -3.79 0.58
N VAL A 46 -7.37 -3.67 -0.08
CA VAL A 46 -6.20 -2.95 0.44
C VAL A 46 -5.56 -2.09 -0.66
N GLY A 47 -4.42 -1.48 -0.35
CA GLY A 47 -3.58 -0.79 -1.32
C GLY A 47 -4.29 0.41 -1.94
N SER A 48 -4.04 0.63 -3.23
CA SER A 48 -4.48 1.85 -3.93
C SER A 48 -6.00 2.03 -3.95
N SER A 49 -6.75 0.94 -3.78
CA SER A 49 -8.21 0.96 -3.80
C SER A 49 -8.80 1.67 -2.58
N LEU A 50 -8.16 1.57 -1.41
CA LEU A 50 -8.66 2.17 -0.16
C LEU A 50 -7.72 3.21 0.47
N ASN A 51 -6.44 3.25 0.10
CA ASN A 51 -5.48 4.17 0.72
C ASN A 51 -5.64 5.64 0.29
N GLY A 52 -6.59 5.96 -0.59
CA GLY A 52 -6.81 7.32 -1.08
C GLY A 52 -5.86 7.74 -2.21
N PHE A 53 -5.04 6.86 -2.77
CA PHE A 53 -4.13 7.19 -3.89
C PHE A 53 -4.43 6.36 -5.16
N GLY A 54 -5.66 5.88 -5.26
CA GLY A 54 -6.18 5.10 -6.37
C GLY A 54 -6.54 5.96 -7.58
N THR A 55 -6.35 5.37 -8.77
CA THR A 55 -6.78 5.95 -10.04
C THR A 55 -7.85 5.08 -10.69
N ARG A 56 -8.53 5.59 -11.72
CA ARG A 56 -9.52 4.84 -12.51
C ARG A 56 -8.96 3.55 -13.13
N SER A 57 -7.64 3.53 -13.38
CA SER A 57 -6.92 2.39 -13.96
C SER A 57 -6.18 1.55 -12.91
N SER A 58 -6.34 1.83 -11.61
CA SER A 58 -5.63 1.09 -10.58
C SER A 58 -6.24 -0.29 -10.36
N ASP A 59 -5.37 -1.29 -10.21
CA ASP A 59 -5.71 -2.65 -9.85
C ASP A 59 -6.40 -2.73 -8.48
N GLY A 60 -7.04 -3.86 -8.21
CA GLY A 60 -7.58 -4.20 -6.91
C GLY A 60 -6.61 -5.06 -6.10
N ASP A 61 -6.14 -4.56 -4.96
CA ASP A 61 -5.32 -5.36 -4.06
C ASP A 61 -6.21 -6.02 -3.00
N LEU A 62 -6.07 -7.32 -2.81
CA LEU A 62 -6.85 -8.12 -1.86
C LEU A 62 -5.91 -8.79 -0.84
N CYS A 63 -6.30 -8.79 0.43
CA CYS A 63 -5.63 -9.51 1.50
C CYS A 63 -6.62 -10.49 2.14
N LEU A 64 -6.38 -11.78 1.91
CA LEU A 64 -7.12 -12.86 2.56
C LEU A 64 -6.50 -13.13 3.93
N VAL A 65 -7.30 -12.95 4.98
CA VAL A 65 -6.92 -13.28 6.35
C VAL A 65 -7.57 -14.61 6.71
N VAL A 66 -6.76 -15.62 6.96
CA VAL A 66 -7.19 -16.93 7.47
C VAL A 66 -6.69 -17.05 8.90
N LYS A 67 -7.59 -17.28 9.86
CA LYS A 67 -7.18 -17.59 11.23
C LYS A 67 -6.60 -19.00 11.24
N GLU A 68 -5.41 -19.15 11.81
CA GLU A 68 -4.89 -20.45 12.22
C GLU A 68 -5.82 -21.00 13.32
N GLU A 69 -6.23 -22.27 13.22
CA GLU A 69 -6.52 -23.01 14.45
C GLU A 69 -5.17 -23.19 15.16
N PRO A 70 -5.06 -22.88 16.46
CA PRO A 70 -3.79 -22.99 17.17
C PRO A 70 -3.31 -24.45 17.14
N ILE A 71 -2.23 -24.71 16.42
CA ILE A 71 -1.46 -25.95 16.58
C ILE A 71 -0.90 -25.92 18.01
N PRO A 72 -1.11 -26.96 18.84
CA PRO A 72 -0.71 -26.94 20.24
C PRO A 72 0.75 -26.55 20.43
N PHE A 73 0.94 -25.55 21.29
CA PHE A 73 2.21 -24.97 21.74
C PHE A 73 3.15 -26.06 22.29
N PHE A 74 4.04 -26.60 21.48
CA PHE A 74 5.31 -27.15 21.97
C PHE A 74 6.40 -26.91 20.93
N PHE A 75 7.57 -26.49 21.44
CA PHE A 75 8.85 -26.24 20.76
C PHE A 75 9.17 -24.78 20.37
N PHE A 76 9.78 -24.11 21.35
CA PHE A 76 10.59 -22.90 21.26
C PHE A 76 11.79 -23.09 20.30
N ASN A 77 11.72 -22.49 19.11
CA ASN A 77 12.86 -22.00 18.29
C ASN A 77 12.32 -21.13 17.14
N PHE A 78 11.70 -19.99 17.49
CA PHE A 78 10.44 -19.55 16.89
C PHE A 78 10.47 -18.41 15.84
N ASN A 79 11.61 -17.83 15.45
CA ASN A 79 11.56 -16.69 14.50
C ASN A 79 11.84 -17.05 13.03
N ILE A 80 12.75 -17.98 12.73
CA ILE A 80 13.04 -18.37 11.33
C ILE A 80 12.09 -19.46 10.84
N ILE A 81 11.79 -20.46 11.68
CA ILE A 81 10.89 -21.56 11.30
C ILE A 81 9.46 -21.04 11.13
N PHE A 82 9.01 -20.10 11.96
CA PHE A 82 7.66 -19.52 11.88
C PHE A 82 7.46 -18.70 10.59
N GLN A 83 8.45 -17.91 10.17
CA GLN A 83 8.36 -17.11 8.94
C GLN A 83 8.44 -17.98 7.67
N VAL A 84 9.22 -19.07 7.69
CA VAL A 84 9.24 -20.07 6.61
C VAL A 84 7.91 -20.82 6.54
N ASN A 85 7.36 -21.23 7.70
CA ASN A 85 6.09 -21.94 7.81
C ASN A 85 4.91 -21.08 7.31
N GLN A 86 4.87 -19.79 7.67
CA GLN A 86 3.87 -18.84 7.17
C GLN A 86 3.95 -18.63 5.66
N LYS A 87 5.15 -18.54 5.06
CA LYS A 87 5.29 -18.39 3.61
C LYS A 87 4.89 -19.66 2.86
N THR A 88 5.21 -20.84 3.39
CA THR A 88 4.77 -22.12 2.79
C THR A 88 3.27 -22.31 2.92
N GLU A 89 2.70 -21.95 4.06
CA GLU A 89 1.26 -22.00 4.31
C GLU A 89 0.51 -20.99 3.42
N ALA A 90 0.95 -19.73 3.37
CA ALA A 90 0.37 -18.72 2.49
C ALA A 90 0.38 -19.19 1.03
N ARG A 91 1.47 -19.83 0.57
CA ARG A 91 1.55 -20.42 -0.78
C ARG A 91 0.57 -21.58 -0.95
N HIS A 92 0.43 -22.44 0.06
CA HIS A 92 -0.52 -23.54 0.03
C HIS A 92 -1.96 -23.03 -0.07
N ILE A 93 -2.35 -22.08 0.79
CA ILE A 93 -3.66 -21.43 0.74
C ILE A 93 -3.88 -20.75 -0.62
N LEU A 94 -2.90 -20.00 -1.13
CA LEU A 94 -2.99 -19.39 -2.45
C LEU A 94 -3.14 -20.42 -3.57
N SER A 95 -2.51 -21.60 -3.47
CA SER A 95 -2.68 -22.68 -4.45
C SER A 95 -4.09 -23.26 -4.42
N LEU A 96 -4.71 -23.37 -3.24
CA LEU A 96 -6.10 -23.80 -3.08
C LEU A 96 -7.07 -22.75 -3.64
N VAL A 97 -6.82 -21.46 -3.36
CA VAL A 97 -7.59 -20.34 -3.94
C VAL A 97 -7.45 -20.32 -5.46
N GLN A 98 -6.24 -20.50 -6.01
CA GLN A 98 -6.01 -20.59 -7.45
C GLN A 98 -6.78 -21.77 -8.07
N LYS A 99 -6.82 -22.93 -7.38
CA LYS A 99 -7.60 -24.09 -7.82
C LYS A 99 -9.10 -23.80 -7.82
N LEU A 100 -9.62 -23.12 -6.79
CA LEU A 100 -11.01 -22.65 -6.75
C LEU A 100 -11.32 -21.75 -7.94
N PHE A 101 -10.44 -20.79 -8.24
CA PHE A 101 -10.60 -19.85 -9.35
C PHE A 101 -10.63 -20.57 -10.71
N ASN A 102 -9.75 -21.55 -10.92
CA ASN A 102 -9.70 -22.32 -12.16
C ASN A 102 -10.87 -23.30 -12.35
N THR A 103 -11.55 -23.71 -11.27
CA THR A 103 -12.55 -24.77 -11.33
C THR A 103 -13.97 -24.26 -11.17
N LYS A 104 -14.27 -23.58 -10.06
CA LYS A 104 -15.64 -23.14 -9.72
C LYS A 104 -15.95 -21.75 -10.24
N LEU A 105 -14.94 -20.87 -10.32
CA LEU A 105 -15.14 -19.44 -10.62
C LEU A 105 -14.63 -19.05 -12.02
N CYS A 106 -14.29 -20.02 -12.87
CA CYS A 106 -13.73 -19.80 -14.20
C CYS A 106 -14.68 -19.07 -15.16
N ASN A 107 -15.97 -19.01 -14.84
CA ASN A 107 -16.98 -18.29 -15.63
C ASN A 107 -16.85 -16.76 -15.53
N TYR A 108 -16.20 -16.22 -14.50
CA TYR A 108 -16.04 -14.78 -14.32
C TYR A 108 -14.64 -14.35 -13.85
N ILE A 109 -13.82 -15.28 -13.37
CA ILE A 109 -12.40 -15.06 -13.10
C ILE A 109 -11.56 -15.55 -14.27
N GLU A 110 -10.82 -14.63 -14.86
CA GLU A 110 -9.92 -14.91 -15.97
C GLU A 110 -8.46 -15.00 -15.50
N ARG A 111 -7.73 -15.95 -16.08
CA ARG A 111 -6.26 -16.08 -16.00
C ARG A 111 -5.67 -16.03 -14.57
N PRO A 112 -6.17 -16.84 -13.61
CA PRO A 112 -5.60 -16.84 -12.26
C PRO A 112 -4.18 -17.45 -12.26
N GLN A 113 -3.19 -16.63 -11.92
CA GLN A 113 -1.78 -16.98 -11.94
C GLN A 113 -1.14 -16.78 -10.56
N LEU A 114 -0.55 -17.85 -10.02
CA LEU A 114 0.27 -17.78 -8.81
C LEU A 114 1.66 -17.19 -9.15
N ILE A 115 1.96 -16.01 -8.60
CA ILE A 115 3.24 -15.32 -8.77
C ILE A 115 4.13 -15.56 -7.54
N ARG A 116 5.34 -16.03 -7.79
CA ARG A 116 6.36 -16.25 -6.76
C ARG A 116 7.17 -14.97 -6.57
N ALA A 117 6.90 -14.26 -5.47
CA ALA A 117 7.63 -13.07 -5.05
C ALA A 117 7.89 -13.11 -3.53
N THR A 118 8.50 -12.05 -2.98
CA THR A 118 8.72 -11.90 -1.52
C THR A 118 7.42 -12.07 -0.74
N VAL A 119 6.33 -11.47 -1.24
CA VAL A 119 4.95 -11.75 -0.83
C VAL A 119 4.29 -12.50 -1.99
N PRO A 120 4.02 -13.81 -1.85
CA PRO A 120 3.33 -14.58 -2.87
C PRO A 120 1.92 -14.03 -3.11
N ILE A 121 1.50 -13.98 -4.38
CA ILE A 121 0.16 -13.49 -4.77
C ILE A 121 -0.48 -14.39 -5.83
N VAL A 122 -1.80 -14.43 -5.86
CA VAL A 122 -2.57 -14.88 -7.03
C VAL A 122 -3.06 -13.64 -7.76
N LYS A 123 -2.55 -13.45 -8.98
CA LYS A 123 -2.99 -12.40 -9.91
C LYS A 123 -4.12 -12.96 -10.77
N PHE A 124 -5.21 -12.22 -10.93
CA PHE A 124 -6.35 -12.65 -11.76
C PHE A 124 -7.09 -11.43 -12.31
N ARG A 125 -8.10 -11.65 -13.17
CA ARG A 125 -8.93 -10.59 -13.73
C ARG A 125 -10.42 -10.88 -13.55
N ASP A 126 -11.18 -9.89 -13.09
CA ASP A 126 -12.65 -9.87 -13.15
C ASP A 126 -13.06 -8.99 -14.33
N LYS A 127 -13.40 -9.64 -15.45
CA LYS A 127 -13.79 -9.07 -16.76
C LYS A 127 -12.80 -8.04 -17.33
N VAL A 128 -12.75 -6.86 -16.71
CA VAL A 128 -11.95 -5.71 -17.13
C VAL A 128 -10.79 -5.43 -16.16
N ARG A 129 -10.95 -5.68 -14.86
CA ARG A 129 -10.03 -5.23 -13.81
C ARG A 129 -9.11 -6.35 -13.32
N GLN A 130 -7.82 -6.03 -13.16
CA GLN A 130 -6.84 -6.93 -12.56
C GLN A 130 -6.91 -6.83 -11.03
N PHE A 131 -6.70 -7.96 -10.38
CA PHE A 131 -6.62 -8.10 -8.94
C PHE A 131 -5.41 -8.92 -8.52
N ASP A 132 -4.80 -8.51 -7.42
CA ASP A 132 -3.70 -9.21 -6.76
C ASP A 132 -4.14 -9.64 -5.35
N LEU A 133 -4.26 -10.95 -5.13
CA LEU A 133 -4.65 -11.52 -3.84
C LEU A 133 -3.43 -12.10 -3.13
N ASN A 134 -3.13 -11.59 -1.93
CA ASN A 134 -2.17 -12.17 -1.00
C ASN A 134 -2.89 -12.83 0.20
N VAL A 135 -2.15 -13.61 0.98
CA VAL A 135 -2.66 -14.25 2.21
C VAL A 135 -1.86 -13.74 3.40
N ASN A 136 -2.57 -13.37 4.48
CA ASN A 136 -2.03 -12.97 5.79
C ASN A 136 -1.00 -11.82 5.74
N ASN A 137 -0.99 -10.98 4.70
CA ASN A 137 -0.18 -9.75 4.70
C ASN A 137 -0.87 -8.65 5.52
N LEU A 138 -0.86 -8.80 6.84
CA LEU A 138 -1.58 -7.93 7.78
C LEU A 138 -1.03 -6.50 7.79
N VAL A 139 0.28 -6.35 7.54
CA VAL A 139 0.95 -5.05 7.42
C VAL A 139 0.35 -4.23 6.27
N GLY A 140 0.02 -4.87 5.15
CA GLY A 140 -0.64 -4.21 4.01
C GLY A 140 -1.99 -3.59 4.38
N ILE A 141 -2.77 -4.25 5.25
CA ILE A 141 -4.04 -3.70 5.76
C ILE A 141 -3.77 -2.45 6.60
N ARG A 142 -2.82 -2.52 7.54
CA ARG A 142 -2.47 -1.40 8.43
C ARG A 142 -1.98 -0.19 7.65
N ASN A 143 -1.03 -0.40 6.74
CA ASN A 143 -0.44 0.66 5.95
C ASN A 143 -1.46 1.29 4.99
N THR A 144 -2.45 0.54 4.51
CA THR A 144 -3.54 1.08 3.71
C THR A 144 -4.29 2.18 4.45
N PHE A 145 -4.65 1.96 5.71
CA PHE A 145 -5.39 2.94 6.49
C PHE A 145 -4.50 4.07 7.04
N LEU A 146 -3.23 3.81 7.36
CA LEU A 146 -2.27 4.88 7.64
C LEU A 146 -2.13 5.84 6.45
N LEU A 147 -1.91 5.30 5.25
CA LEU A 147 -1.85 6.09 4.02
C LEU A 147 -3.17 6.79 3.72
N ARG A 148 -4.31 6.15 4.02
CA ARG A 148 -5.63 6.78 3.89
C ARG A 148 -5.74 8.03 4.76
N THR A 149 -5.29 7.97 6.01
CA THR A 149 -5.29 9.16 6.87
C THR A 149 -4.41 10.25 6.29
N TYR A 150 -3.20 9.93 5.82
CA TYR A 150 -2.33 10.90 5.14
C TYR A 150 -2.94 11.49 3.87
N ALA A 151 -3.70 10.70 3.11
CA ALA A 151 -4.35 11.15 1.88
C ALA A 151 -5.35 12.29 2.13
N TYR A 152 -6.09 12.24 3.24
CA TYR A 152 -7.20 13.15 3.51
C TYR A 152 -6.91 14.21 4.58
N ILE A 153 -5.76 14.12 5.25
CA ILE A 153 -5.41 15.09 6.29
C ILE A 153 -5.12 16.49 5.73
N GLU A 154 -4.63 16.57 4.49
CA GLU A 154 -4.27 17.80 3.79
C GLU A 154 -4.57 17.67 2.28
N ASN A 155 -5.10 18.73 1.66
CA ASN A 155 -5.75 18.66 0.34
C ASN A 155 -4.78 18.60 -0.86
N ARG A 156 -3.50 18.96 -0.70
CA ARG A 156 -2.48 18.92 -1.77
C ARG A 156 -1.84 17.54 -1.90
N VAL A 157 -1.92 16.70 -0.87
CA VAL A 157 -1.29 15.36 -0.84
C VAL A 157 -1.78 14.50 -2.00
N CYS A 158 -3.09 14.36 -2.14
CA CYS A 158 -3.70 13.49 -3.15
C CYS A 158 -3.35 13.90 -4.60
N PRO A 159 -3.54 15.16 -5.01
CA PRO A 159 -3.12 15.63 -6.33
C PRO A 159 -1.63 15.43 -6.60
N LEU A 160 -0.78 15.74 -5.61
CA LEU A 160 0.68 15.63 -5.76
C LEU A 160 1.13 14.17 -5.93
N VAL A 161 0.62 13.26 -5.10
CA VAL A 161 0.90 11.82 -5.23
C VAL A 161 0.44 11.29 -6.59
N LEU A 162 -0.75 11.70 -7.06
CA LEU A 162 -1.29 11.21 -8.33
C LEU A 162 -0.41 11.65 -9.51
N VAL A 163 -0.04 12.94 -9.60
CA VAL A 163 0.79 13.42 -10.72
C VAL A 163 2.18 12.77 -10.71
N ILE A 164 2.78 12.56 -9.54
CA ILE A 164 4.08 11.88 -9.41
C ILE A 164 3.98 10.41 -9.81
N LYS A 165 2.91 9.70 -9.42
CA LYS A 165 2.67 8.32 -9.87
C LYS A 165 2.50 8.24 -11.40
N LYS A 166 1.79 9.19 -12.01
CA LYS A 166 1.62 9.25 -13.47
C LYS A 166 2.92 9.57 -14.19
N TRP A 167 3.71 10.52 -13.68
CA TRP A 167 5.05 10.82 -14.17
C TRP A 167 5.95 9.58 -14.11
N ALA A 168 6.05 8.93 -12.95
CA ALA A 168 6.91 7.76 -12.79
C ALA A 168 6.47 6.59 -13.67
N SER A 169 5.16 6.39 -13.84
CA SER A 169 4.61 5.38 -14.75
C SER A 169 4.89 5.71 -16.21
N PHE A 170 4.83 6.99 -16.61
CA PHE A 170 5.13 7.42 -17.99
C PHE A 170 6.61 7.20 -18.35
N HIS A 171 7.50 7.29 -17.36
CA HIS A 171 8.94 7.04 -17.52
C HIS A 171 9.36 5.59 -17.20
N ASP A 172 8.41 4.65 -17.09
CA ASP A 172 8.69 3.23 -16.82
C ASP A 172 9.50 2.95 -15.52
N ILE A 173 9.39 3.83 -14.52
CA ILE A 173 10.09 3.72 -13.21
C ILE A 173 9.13 3.47 -12.03
N ASN A 174 7.93 2.93 -12.31
CA ASN A 174 6.89 2.60 -11.32
C ASN A 174 6.41 1.15 -11.46
N ASP A 175 7.35 0.21 -11.50
CA ASP A 175 7.08 -1.23 -11.54
C ASP A 175 8.19 -2.02 -10.82
N ALA A 176 7.90 -2.44 -9.59
CA ALA A 176 8.84 -3.21 -8.78
C ALA A 176 9.16 -4.61 -9.37
N SER A 177 8.25 -5.18 -10.17
CA SER A 177 8.52 -6.46 -10.84
C SER A 177 9.58 -6.34 -11.93
N ARG A 178 9.78 -5.12 -12.44
CA ARG A 178 10.83 -4.75 -13.40
C ARG A 178 12.07 -4.13 -12.74
N GLY A 179 12.18 -4.22 -11.41
CA GLY A 179 13.33 -3.71 -10.66
C GLY A 179 13.35 -2.20 -10.43
N THR A 180 12.23 -1.52 -10.63
CA THR A 180 12.10 -0.07 -10.38
C THR A 180 11.32 0.20 -9.09
N LEU A 181 10.93 1.46 -8.82
CA LEU A 181 10.21 1.80 -7.59
C LEU A 181 8.81 1.19 -7.60
N SER A 182 8.36 0.72 -6.43
CA SER A 182 6.96 0.37 -6.25
C SER A 182 6.11 1.63 -6.10
N SER A 183 4.83 1.54 -6.46
CA SER A 183 3.86 2.62 -6.19
C SER A 183 3.77 2.94 -4.69
N TYR A 184 4.00 1.97 -3.80
CA TYR A 184 4.04 2.21 -2.36
C TYR A 184 5.26 3.03 -1.96
N SER A 185 6.45 2.67 -2.46
CA SER A 185 7.69 3.41 -2.22
C SER A 185 7.59 4.87 -2.69
N LEU A 186 7.01 5.09 -3.89
CA LEU A 186 6.77 6.45 -4.39
C LEU A 186 5.83 7.25 -3.49
N VAL A 187 4.76 6.65 -2.97
CA VAL A 187 3.88 7.33 -2.02
C VAL A 187 4.65 7.73 -0.77
N LEU A 188 5.45 6.83 -0.18
CA LEU A 188 6.26 7.13 1.01
C LEU A 188 7.28 8.23 0.74
N MET A 189 7.91 8.25 -0.43
CA MET A 189 8.80 9.33 -0.85
C MET A 189 8.09 10.69 -0.91
N VAL A 190 6.87 10.74 -1.45
CA VAL A 190 6.07 11.98 -1.48
C VAL A 190 5.71 12.42 -0.06
N LEU A 191 5.26 11.50 0.79
CA LEU A 191 4.92 11.82 2.18
C LEU A 191 6.13 12.34 2.95
N HIS A 192 7.28 11.67 2.80
CA HIS A 192 8.55 12.09 3.39
C HIS A 192 8.94 13.50 2.96
N TYR A 193 8.92 13.77 1.65
CA TYR A 193 9.22 15.10 1.14
C TYR A 193 8.34 16.18 1.81
N LEU A 194 7.03 15.94 1.91
CA LEU A 194 6.08 16.85 2.56
C LEU A 194 6.29 16.98 4.07
N GLN A 195 6.83 15.95 4.73
CA GLN A 195 7.17 15.95 6.16
C GLN A 195 8.47 16.70 6.47
N THR A 196 9.41 16.76 5.51
CA THR A 196 10.75 17.36 5.72
C THR A 196 10.90 18.76 5.15
N LEU A 197 9.82 19.37 4.66
CA LEU A 197 9.83 20.78 4.28
C LEU A 197 10.16 21.69 5.49
N PRO A 198 10.75 22.89 5.27
CA PRO A 198 11.04 23.83 6.35
C PRO A 198 9.80 24.15 7.21
N GLU A 199 8.66 24.37 6.54
CA GLU A 199 7.33 24.34 7.15
C GLU A 199 6.65 23.04 6.69
N PRO A 200 6.53 22.02 7.56
CA PRO A 200 6.03 20.71 7.17
C PRO A 200 4.56 20.76 6.77
N ILE A 201 4.22 20.10 5.67
CA ILE A 201 2.83 19.91 5.23
C ILE A 201 2.18 18.74 5.96
N LEU A 202 2.97 17.76 6.39
CA LEU A 202 2.50 16.57 7.06
C LEU A 202 3.26 16.32 8.38
N PRO A 203 2.56 15.86 9.45
CA PRO A 203 3.21 15.38 10.66
C PRO A 203 3.61 13.89 10.54
N SER A 204 4.25 13.35 11.57
CA SER A 204 4.23 11.89 11.80
C SER A 204 2.95 11.51 12.53
N LEU A 205 2.03 10.85 11.83
CA LEU A 205 0.77 10.38 12.42
C LEU A 205 0.99 9.31 13.49
N GLN A 206 2.00 8.45 13.30
CA GLN A 206 2.33 7.40 14.26
C GLN A 206 2.92 7.97 15.55
N LYS A 207 3.60 9.12 15.51
CA LYS A 207 4.07 9.82 16.71
C LYS A 207 2.97 10.61 17.42
N TYR A 208 2.10 11.27 16.65
CA TYR A 208 1.05 12.12 17.20
C TYR A 208 -0.14 11.31 17.73
N TYR A 209 -0.44 10.17 17.10
CA TYR A 209 -1.59 9.33 17.41
C TYR A 209 -1.17 7.85 17.51
N PRO A 210 -0.26 7.48 18.43
CA PRO A 210 0.27 6.11 18.53
C PRO A 210 -0.83 5.07 18.77
N GLU A 211 -1.85 5.42 19.56
CA GLU A 211 -2.99 4.54 19.84
C GLU A 211 -3.80 4.20 18.59
N SER A 212 -3.94 5.14 17.65
CA SER A 212 -4.69 4.94 16.41
C SER A 212 -3.95 4.05 15.40
N PHE A 213 -2.62 3.95 15.50
CA PHE A 213 -1.78 3.16 14.58
C PHE A 213 -0.99 2.06 15.32
N ASN A 214 -1.49 1.63 16.47
CA ASN A 214 -0.85 0.61 17.28
C ASN A 214 -0.76 -0.73 16.50
N PRO A 215 0.44 -1.35 16.37
CA PRO A 215 0.62 -2.63 15.70
C PRO A 215 -0.22 -3.77 16.28
N THR A 216 -0.64 -3.67 17.55
CA THR A 216 -1.46 -4.69 18.24
C THR A 216 -2.96 -4.48 18.04
N MET A 217 -3.40 -3.34 17.47
CA MET A 217 -4.82 -3.04 17.25
C MET A 217 -5.47 -4.13 16.39
N GLN A 218 -6.67 -4.56 16.77
CA GLN A 218 -7.41 -5.56 16.01
C GLN A 218 -7.71 -5.07 14.59
N LEU A 219 -7.46 -5.91 13.57
CA LEU A 219 -7.52 -5.52 12.15
C LEU A 219 -8.86 -4.90 11.74
N HIS A 220 -9.96 -5.37 12.33
CA HIS A 220 -11.29 -4.86 12.01
C HIS A 220 -11.55 -3.46 12.55
N LEU A 221 -10.71 -2.91 13.44
CA LEU A 221 -10.82 -1.56 13.98
C LEU A 221 -9.90 -0.56 13.26
N VAL A 222 -8.89 -1.04 12.51
CA VAL A 222 -7.88 -0.21 11.85
C VAL A 222 -8.50 0.83 10.90
N HIS A 223 -9.65 0.51 10.29
CA HIS A 223 -10.37 1.42 9.40
C HIS A 223 -10.98 2.65 10.10
N GLN A 224 -11.04 2.67 11.44
CA GLN A 224 -11.60 3.76 12.22
C GLN A 224 -10.59 4.91 12.44
N ALA A 225 -9.28 4.64 12.37
CA ALA A 225 -8.24 5.64 12.60
C ALA A 225 -8.36 6.89 11.70
N PRO A 226 -8.66 6.79 10.38
CA PRO A 226 -8.88 7.96 9.54
C PRO A 226 -10.09 8.82 9.98
N CYS A 227 -11.06 8.28 10.71
CA CYS A 227 -12.27 9.00 11.12
C CYS A 227 -12.05 9.81 12.41
N THR A 228 -11.04 9.48 13.20
CA THR A 228 -10.78 10.11 14.51
C THR A 228 -9.73 11.20 14.46
N ILE A 229 -8.93 11.25 13.39
CA ILE A 229 -7.80 12.16 13.27
C ILE A 229 -8.25 13.44 12.57
N PRO A 230 -8.07 14.63 13.18
CA PRO A 230 -8.49 15.89 12.60
C PRO A 230 -7.60 16.28 11.41
N HIS A 231 -8.08 17.23 10.59
CA HIS A 231 -7.28 17.85 9.54
C HIS A 231 -6.03 18.53 10.12
N TYR A 232 -4.94 18.50 9.36
CA TYR A 232 -3.69 19.15 9.73
C TYR A 232 -3.58 20.50 9.05
N LEU A 233 -3.45 21.56 9.85
CA LEU A 233 -3.30 22.92 9.37
C LEU A 233 -1.81 23.24 9.24
N SER A 234 -1.26 23.01 8.04
CA SER A 234 0.11 23.43 7.73
C SER A 234 0.17 24.94 7.49
N LYS A 235 1.26 25.57 7.95
CA LYS A 235 1.60 26.97 7.62
C LYS A 235 2.22 27.12 6.23
N ASN A 236 2.54 26.02 5.57
CA ASN A 236 3.19 26.02 4.27
C ASN A 236 2.23 26.52 3.18
N GLY A 237 2.58 27.63 2.54
CA GLY A 237 1.81 28.27 1.46
C GLY A 237 2.19 27.83 0.04
N SER A 238 3.08 26.85 -0.15
CA SER A 238 3.54 26.44 -1.48
C SER A 238 2.41 25.85 -2.32
N SER A 239 2.35 26.21 -3.60
CA SER A 239 1.35 25.70 -4.53
C SER A 239 1.69 24.27 -4.98
N LEU A 240 0.72 23.56 -5.58
CA LEU A 240 0.96 22.21 -6.13
C LEU A 240 2.10 22.17 -7.15
N GLY A 241 2.21 23.20 -8.00
CA GLY A 241 3.29 23.30 -8.97
C GLY A 241 4.66 23.46 -8.31
N ASP A 242 4.74 24.31 -7.28
CA ASP A 242 5.99 24.52 -6.53
C ASP A 242 6.41 23.25 -5.79
N LEU A 243 5.45 22.55 -5.18
CA LEU A 243 5.69 21.28 -4.50
C LEU A 243 6.15 20.18 -5.47
N LEU A 244 5.59 20.13 -6.68
CA LEU A 244 6.02 19.16 -7.69
C LEU A 244 7.46 19.43 -8.14
N ILE A 245 7.81 20.69 -8.42
CA ILE A 245 9.17 21.08 -8.80
C ILE A 245 10.13 20.80 -7.63
N GLY A 246 9.73 21.17 -6.42
CA GLY A 246 10.52 20.95 -5.21
C GLY A 246 10.73 19.47 -4.90
N PHE A 247 9.74 18.60 -5.14
CA PHE A 247 9.89 17.15 -5.01
C PHE A 247 10.99 16.62 -5.94
N PHE A 248 10.97 17.02 -7.21
CA PHE A 248 11.98 16.58 -8.17
C PHE A 248 13.36 17.11 -7.81
N LYS A 249 13.47 18.39 -7.44
CA LYS A 249 14.73 18.97 -6.99
C LYS A 249 15.28 18.24 -5.76
N TYR A 250 14.43 18.00 -4.76
CA TYR A 250 14.82 17.33 -3.52
C TYR A 250 15.48 15.98 -3.79
N TYR A 251 14.82 15.11 -4.57
CA TYR A 251 15.34 13.77 -4.84
C TYR A 251 16.44 13.72 -5.91
N ALA A 252 16.54 14.73 -6.78
CA ALA A 252 17.60 14.82 -7.77
C ALA A 252 18.92 15.35 -7.18
N THR A 253 18.86 16.28 -6.22
CA THR A 253 20.06 17.03 -5.79
C THR A 253 20.28 17.12 -4.29
N GLU A 254 19.26 16.92 -3.44
CA GLU A 254 19.36 17.22 -2.01
C GLU A 254 19.34 15.96 -1.12
N PHE A 255 18.57 14.92 -1.48
CA PHE A 255 18.50 13.69 -0.71
C PHE A 255 19.74 12.83 -0.92
N ASP A 256 20.45 12.51 0.16
CA ASP A 256 21.62 11.64 0.10
C ASP A 256 21.21 10.17 0.11
N TRP A 257 21.03 9.62 -1.09
CA TRP A 257 20.72 8.21 -1.25
C TRP A 257 21.74 7.32 -0.56
N SER A 258 23.04 7.63 -0.55
CA SER A 258 24.09 6.71 -0.09
C SER A 258 24.11 6.52 1.43
N HIS A 259 23.73 7.54 2.19
CA HIS A 259 23.85 7.53 3.66
C HIS A 259 22.51 7.66 4.39
N GLN A 260 21.43 8.04 3.70
CA GLN A 260 20.13 8.23 4.32
C GLN A 260 19.11 7.17 3.93
N MET A 261 18.13 7.01 4.81
CA MET A 261 16.93 6.20 4.65
C MET A 261 15.71 7.08 4.91
N ILE A 262 14.70 6.92 4.07
CA ILE A 262 13.41 7.59 4.21
C ILE A 262 12.62 6.91 5.34
N SER A 263 12.18 7.67 6.35
CA SER A 263 11.28 7.18 7.39
C SER A 263 10.09 8.11 7.58
N VAL A 264 8.93 7.68 7.06
CA VAL A 264 7.65 8.38 7.25
C VAL A 264 7.19 8.28 8.71
N ARG A 265 7.49 7.17 9.39
CA ARG A 265 7.22 6.98 10.82
C ARG A 265 7.93 8.03 11.65
N GLU A 266 9.20 8.30 11.35
CA GLU A 266 9.97 9.30 12.07
C GLU A 266 9.72 10.74 11.59
N ALA A 267 9.09 10.89 10.42
CA ALA A 267 8.96 12.14 9.64
C ALA A 267 10.32 12.79 9.36
N LYS A 268 11.33 11.96 9.07
CA LYS A 268 12.73 12.38 8.94
C LYS A 268 13.49 11.49 7.95
N ALA A 269 14.55 12.07 7.38
CA ALA A 269 15.62 11.29 6.78
C ALA A 269 16.54 10.84 7.93
N ILE A 270 16.68 9.53 8.10
CA ILE A 270 17.51 8.95 9.16
C ILE A 270 18.76 8.31 8.55
N PRO A 271 19.88 8.24 9.28
CA PRO A 271 21.06 7.52 8.82
C PRO A 271 20.71 6.07 8.50
N ARG A 272 21.31 5.52 7.44
CA ARG A 272 21.15 4.11 7.09
C ARG A 272 21.64 3.22 8.24
N PRO A 273 20.86 2.23 8.68
CA PRO A 273 21.32 1.27 9.66
C PRO A 273 22.46 0.39 9.11
N ASP A 274 23.42 0.00 9.97
CA ASP A 274 24.54 -0.89 9.60
C ASP A 274 24.13 -2.35 9.32
N GLY A 275 22.83 -2.65 9.45
CA GLY A 275 22.24 -3.97 9.26
C GLY A 275 22.43 -4.52 7.83
N THR A 276 22.59 -5.84 7.74
CA THR A 276 22.81 -6.55 6.46
C THR A 276 21.68 -6.38 5.45
N GLU A 277 20.46 -6.08 5.92
CA GLU A 277 19.28 -5.81 5.09
C GLU A 277 19.45 -4.57 4.20
N TRP A 278 20.13 -3.53 4.70
CA TRP A 278 20.22 -2.20 4.07
C TRP A 278 21.55 -1.94 3.37
N ARG A 279 22.62 -2.62 3.81
CA ARG A 279 24.00 -2.37 3.37
C ARG A 279 24.20 -2.34 1.85
N ASN A 280 23.49 -3.20 1.11
CA ASN A 280 23.66 -3.35 -0.34
C ASN A 280 22.51 -2.73 -1.15
N LYS A 281 21.70 -1.85 -0.55
CA LYS A 281 20.54 -1.23 -1.22
C LYS A 281 20.92 0.15 -1.75
N PHE A 282 20.54 0.44 -2.98
CA PHE A 282 20.71 1.77 -3.57
C PHE A 282 19.71 2.77 -3.02
N ILE A 283 18.46 2.34 -2.78
CA ILE A 283 17.37 3.17 -2.26
C ILE A 283 16.83 2.51 -0.98
N CYS A 284 16.80 3.26 0.11
CA CYS A 284 16.32 2.79 1.41
C CYS A 284 15.07 3.57 1.83
N VAL A 285 13.95 2.86 1.93
CA VAL A 285 12.66 3.38 2.42
C VAL A 285 12.17 2.41 3.48
N GLU A 286 11.99 2.89 4.71
CA GLU A 286 11.42 2.14 5.84
C GLU A 286 9.91 1.93 5.68
#